data_AF-A0A450SUU3-F1
#
_entry.id   AF-A0A450SUU3-F1
#
_cell.length_a   1.000
_cell.length_b   1.000
_cell.length_c   1.000
_cell.angle_alpha   90.00
_cell.angle_beta   90.00
_cell.angle_gamma   90.00
#
_symmetry.space_group_name_H-M   'P 1'
#
loop_
_entity.id
_entity.type
_entity.pdbx_description
1 polymer ?
#
loop_
_entity_poly.entity_id
_entity_poly.type
_entity_poly.pdbx_seq_one_letter_code
_entity_poly.pdbx_strand_id
1 'polypeptide(L)'
;MPENTDPTPQKTDLEKIAKLLDVQYQPPLDAGDIQSLNKSLPGYQAITDDTARFVEKHAQILNLDPDVLAALQQRLADVNRLEPAEYVLETLRLSVYHQRLQATSDCMGAMLDTARRVREFANAYPDVAREAKFLLDFMKAFRPGPKKEKKPVGGGV
;
A
#
# COMPACT_ATOMS: atom_id res chain seq x y z
N MET A 1 6.51 36.32 11.18
CA MET A 1 6.79 35.70 9.88
C MET A 1 5.66 34.72 9.62
N PRO A 2 4.87 34.84 8.55
CA PRO A 2 3.84 33.84 8.26
C PRO A 2 4.51 32.64 7.59
N GLU A 3 4.28 31.45 8.14
CA GLU A 3 4.62 30.19 7.50
C GLU A 3 3.68 29.98 6.30
N ASN A 4 4.23 30.10 5.09
CA ASN A 4 3.59 29.62 3.87
C ASN A 4 3.68 28.09 3.85
N THR A 5 2.70 27.42 4.45
CA THR A 5 2.48 25.99 4.23
C THR A 5 1.61 25.83 3.00
N ASP A 6 2.23 26.00 1.84
CA ASP A 6 1.59 25.76 0.55
C ASP A 6 1.48 24.22 0.34
N PRO A 7 0.28 23.63 0.20
CA PRO A 7 0.08 22.17 0.07
C PRO A 7 0.47 21.62 -1.31
N THR A 8 1.20 22.40 -2.11
CA THR A 8 1.42 22.25 -3.54
C THR A 8 2.28 21.05 -3.99
N PRO A 9 3.27 20.50 -3.24
CA PRO A 9 4.15 19.47 -3.79
C PRO A 9 3.48 18.11 -4.01
N GLN A 10 2.64 17.66 -3.07
CA GLN A 10 2.03 16.32 -3.12
C GLN A 10 1.08 16.17 -4.30
N LYS A 11 0.30 17.22 -4.60
CA LYS A 11 -0.65 17.20 -5.71
C LYS A 11 0.08 17.10 -7.06
N THR A 12 1.19 17.82 -7.20
CA THR A 12 2.02 17.77 -8.41
C THR A 12 2.66 16.40 -8.63
N ASP A 13 3.06 15.70 -7.57
CA ASP A 13 3.66 14.37 -7.69
C ASP A 13 2.61 13.28 -8.00
N LEU A 14 1.42 13.39 -7.41
CA LEU A 14 0.28 12.52 -7.77
C LEU A 14 -0.12 12.70 -9.23
N GLU A 15 -0.14 13.93 -9.74
CA GLU A 15 -0.44 14.21 -11.15
C GLU A 15 0.63 13.62 -12.11
N LYS A 16 1.91 13.65 -11.72
CA LYS A 16 2.98 13.01 -12.51
C LYS A 16 2.85 11.49 -12.54
N ILE A 17 2.56 10.86 -11.40
CA ILE A 17 2.35 9.41 -11.31
C ILE A 17 1.10 9.00 -12.09
N ALA A 18 0.03 9.78 -11.97
CA ALA A 18 -1.21 9.56 -12.72
C ALA A 18 -0.94 9.59 -14.23
N LYS A 19 -0.17 10.58 -14.71
CA LYS A 19 0.25 10.66 -16.11
C LYS A 19 1.14 9.50 -16.54
N LEU A 20 2.04 9.03 -15.68
CA LEU A 20 2.93 7.89 -15.97
C LEU A 20 2.14 6.59 -16.16
N LEU A 21 1.08 6.40 -15.37
CA LEU A 21 0.24 5.20 -15.38
C LEU A 21 -0.98 5.33 -16.32
N ASP A 22 -1.09 6.44 -17.05
CA ASP A 22 -2.25 6.77 -17.88
C ASP A 22 -3.58 6.73 -17.09
N VAL A 23 -3.56 7.05 -15.80
CA VAL A 23 -4.77 7.11 -14.96
C VAL A 23 -5.17 8.56 -14.70
N GLN A 24 -6.48 8.77 -14.51
CA GLN A 24 -6.98 10.07 -14.07
C GLN A 24 -6.98 10.11 -12.55
N TYR A 25 -6.41 11.16 -11.96
CA TYR A 25 -6.55 11.40 -10.54
C TYR A 25 -7.99 11.83 -10.24
N GLN A 26 -8.67 11.04 -9.41
CA GLN A 26 -10.03 11.31 -8.94
C GLN A 26 -10.03 11.45 -7.42
N PRO A 27 -10.93 12.29 -6.85
CA PRO A 27 -11.11 12.34 -5.40
C PRO A 27 -11.55 10.97 -4.87
N PRO A 28 -11.13 10.60 -3.64
CA PRO A 28 -11.60 9.37 -3.02
C PRO A 28 -13.13 9.34 -2.92
N LEU A 29 -13.71 8.20 -3.27
CA LEU A 29 -15.12 7.92 -3.05
C LEU A 29 -15.41 7.79 -1.55
N ASP A 30 -16.65 8.07 -1.15
CA ASP A 30 -17.07 7.79 0.21
C ASP A 30 -17.31 6.28 0.43
N ALA A 31 -17.38 5.88 1.70
CA ALA A 31 -17.49 4.46 2.06
C ALA A 31 -18.82 3.83 1.57
N GLY A 32 -19.90 4.60 1.49
CA GLY A 32 -21.20 4.14 0.99
C GLY A 32 -21.16 3.87 -0.51
N ASP A 33 -20.56 4.77 -1.27
CA ASP A 33 -20.34 4.61 -2.71
C ASP A 33 -19.46 3.39 -3.01
N ILE A 34 -18.34 3.24 -2.29
CA ILE A 34 -17.45 2.09 -2.42
C ILE A 34 -18.22 0.80 -2.13
N GLN A 35 -19.00 0.75 -1.05
CA GLN A 35 -19.76 -0.45 -0.69
C GLN A 35 -20.82 -0.80 -1.72
N SER A 36 -21.49 0.20 -2.30
CA SER A 36 -22.47 0.01 -3.37
C SER A 36 -21.82 -0.61 -4.61
N LEU A 37 -20.71 -0.03 -5.07
CA LEU A 37 -19.97 -0.51 -6.24
C LEU A 37 -19.34 -1.88 -6.02
N ASN A 38 -18.78 -2.15 -4.84
CA ASN A 38 -18.19 -3.45 -4.52
C ASN A 38 -19.21 -4.59 -4.53
N LYS A 39 -20.47 -4.35 -4.15
CA LYS A 39 -21.52 -5.40 -4.24
C LYS A 39 -21.75 -5.85 -5.68
N SER A 40 -21.53 -4.96 -6.63
CA SER A 40 -21.70 -5.24 -8.05
C SER A 40 -20.52 -5.97 -8.68
N LEU A 41 -19.38 -6.16 -8.00
CA LEU A 41 -18.15 -6.69 -8.60
C LEU A 41 -17.98 -8.23 -8.59
N PRO A 42 -18.45 -9.01 -7.59
CA PRO A 42 -18.20 -10.46 -7.55
C PRO A 42 -18.73 -11.18 -8.80
N GLY A 43 -17.83 -11.69 -9.64
CA GLY A 43 -18.16 -12.37 -10.90
C GLY A 43 -18.64 -11.45 -12.02
N TYR A 44 -18.69 -10.14 -11.81
CA TYR A 44 -19.28 -9.19 -12.76
C TYR A 44 -18.46 -9.02 -14.02
N GLN A 45 -17.13 -9.01 -13.93
CA GLN A 45 -16.24 -8.89 -15.08
C GLN A 45 -16.47 -10.06 -16.07
N ALA A 46 -16.54 -11.29 -15.56
CA ALA A 46 -16.84 -12.47 -16.38
C ALA A 46 -18.21 -12.38 -17.07
N ILE A 47 -19.26 -11.98 -16.35
CA ILE A 47 -20.60 -11.78 -16.93
C ILE A 47 -20.59 -10.64 -17.96
N THR A 48 -19.83 -9.58 -17.71
CA THR A 48 -19.72 -8.42 -18.63
C THR A 48 -19.00 -8.81 -19.92
N ASP A 49 -17.92 -9.59 -19.83
CA ASP A 49 -17.21 -10.14 -21.00
C ASP A 49 -18.11 -11.06 -21.84
N ASP A 50 -18.83 -11.97 -21.18
CA ASP A 50 -19.77 -12.87 -21.86
C ASP A 50 -20.94 -12.10 -22.48
N THR A 51 -21.41 -11.05 -21.82
CA THR A 51 -22.45 -10.16 -22.35
C THR A 51 -21.94 -9.42 -23.58
N ALA A 52 -20.70 -8.91 -23.58
CA ALA A 52 -20.13 -8.24 -24.75
C ALA A 52 -20.04 -9.17 -25.95
N ARG A 53 -19.59 -10.41 -25.76
CA ARG A 53 -19.58 -11.45 -26.81
C ARG A 53 -20.99 -11.78 -27.31
N PHE A 54 -21.96 -11.86 -26.40
CA PHE A 54 -23.35 -12.13 -26.75
C PHE A 54 -23.96 -11.00 -27.59
N VAL A 55 -23.76 -9.74 -27.18
CA VAL A 55 -24.23 -8.56 -27.92
C VAL A 55 -23.57 -8.47 -29.28
N GLU A 56 -22.25 -8.67 -29.39
CA GLU A 56 -21.54 -8.67 -30.66
C GLU A 56 -22.12 -9.70 -31.65
N LYS A 57 -22.47 -10.89 -31.16
CA LYS A 57 -23.01 -11.98 -31.98
C LYS A 57 -24.49 -11.80 -32.35
N HIS A 58 -25.30 -11.21 -31.47
CA HIS A 58 -26.76 -11.22 -31.58
C HIS A 58 -27.42 -9.83 -31.66
N ALA A 59 -26.65 -8.74 -31.69
CA ALA A 59 -27.18 -7.36 -31.69
C ALA A 59 -28.22 -7.12 -32.79
N GLN A 60 -27.99 -7.63 -34.01
CA GLN A 60 -28.93 -7.49 -35.12
C GLN A 60 -30.26 -8.21 -34.87
N ILE A 61 -30.21 -9.40 -34.25
CA ILE A 61 -31.40 -10.20 -33.92
C ILE A 61 -32.19 -9.53 -32.79
N LEU A 62 -31.48 -8.92 -31.85
CA LEU A 62 -32.07 -8.24 -30.70
C LEU A 62 -32.49 -6.80 -31.02
N ASN A 63 -32.25 -6.31 -32.24
CA ASN A 63 -32.48 -4.93 -32.67
C ASN A 63 -31.86 -3.92 -31.67
N LEU A 64 -30.65 -4.22 -31.20
CA LEU A 64 -29.92 -3.34 -30.28
C LEU A 64 -29.29 -2.19 -31.04
N ASP A 65 -29.34 -1.01 -30.43
CA ASP A 65 -28.63 0.16 -30.93
C ASP A 65 -27.11 -0.12 -30.96
N PRO A 66 -26.41 0.16 -32.08
CA PRO A 66 -24.95 0.07 -32.15
C PRO A 66 -24.22 0.76 -30.98
N ASP A 67 -24.78 1.83 -30.43
CA ASP A 67 -24.22 2.57 -29.31
C ASP A 67 -24.13 1.73 -28.03
N VAL A 68 -25.01 0.73 -27.86
CA VAL A 68 -25.00 -0.17 -26.68
C VAL A 68 -23.74 -1.03 -26.67
N LEU A 69 -23.38 -1.61 -27.83
CA LEU A 69 -22.18 -2.42 -27.94
C LEU A 69 -20.93 -1.56 -27.77
N ALA A 70 -20.90 -0.38 -28.41
CA ALA A 70 -19.78 0.55 -28.31
C ALA A 70 -19.54 1.01 -26.86
N ALA A 71 -20.62 1.37 -26.14
CA ALA A 71 -20.53 1.74 -24.73
C ALA A 71 -20.00 0.59 -23.86
N LEU A 72 -20.50 -0.63 -24.06
CA LEU A 72 -20.06 -1.80 -23.31
C LEU A 72 -18.57 -2.11 -23.55
N GLN A 73 -18.14 -2.10 -24.81
CA GLN A 73 -16.74 -2.33 -25.18
C GLN A 73 -15.81 -1.26 -24.62
N GLN A 74 -16.23 0.02 -24.66
CA GLN A 74 -15.44 1.11 -24.07
C GLN A 74 -15.29 0.94 -22.55
N ARG A 75 -16.36 0.59 -21.83
CA ARG A 75 -16.29 0.37 -20.38
C ARG A 75 -15.41 -0.82 -20.00
N LEU A 76 -15.47 -1.91 -20.78
CA LEU A 76 -14.56 -3.04 -20.60
C LEU A 76 -13.09 -2.65 -20.86
N ALA A 77 -12.85 -1.84 -21.90
CA ALA A 77 -11.51 -1.31 -22.17
C ALA A 77 -10.99 -0.44 -21.02
N ASP A 78 -11.85 0.40 -20.43
CA ASP A 78 -11.51 1.21 -19.26
C ASP A 78 -11.09 0.33 -18.07
N VAL A 79 -11.87 -0.72 -17.75
CA VAL A 79 -11.56 -1.66 -16.64
C VAL A 79 -10.24 -2.37 -16.89
N ASN A 80 -10.06 -2.96 -18.07
CA ASN A 80 -8.84 -3.70 -18.44
C ASN A 80 -7.59 -2.82 -18.46
N ARG A 81 -7.76 -1.51 -18.71
CA ARG A 81 -6.66 -0.53 -18.62
C ARG A 81 -6.32 -0.17 -17.17
N LEU A 82 -7.31 -0.08 -16.29
CA LEU A 82 -7.13 0.35 -14.89
C LEU A 82 -6.63 -0.77 -13.97
N GLU A 83 -7.08 -2.01 -14.16
CA GLU A 83 -6.78 -3.15 -13.28
C GLU A 83 -5.26 -3.41 -13.11
N PRO A 84 -4.42 -3.40 -14.17
CA PRO A 84 -2.97 -3.59 -14.00
C PRO A 84 -2.31 -2.45 -13.21
N ALA A 85 -2.77 -1.21 -13.42
CA ALA A 85 -2.23 -0.05 -12.72
C ALA A 85 -2.58 -0.11 -11.21
N GLU A 86 -3.81 -0.48 -10.87
CA GLU A 86 -4.23 -0.72 -9.49
C GLU A 86 -3.37 -1.79 -8.82
N TYR A 87 -3.21 -2.95 -9.48
CA TYR A 87 -2.44 -4.07 -8.96
C TYR A 87 -0.97 -3.70 -8.66
N VAL A 88 -0.31 -3.01 -9.60
CA VAL A 88 1.08 -2.58 -9.43
C VAL A 88 1.20 -1.54 -8.31
N LEU A 89 0.27 -0.58 -8.23
CA LEU A 89 0.27 0.43 -7.17
C LEU A 89 0.10 -0.19 -5.78
N GLU A 90 -0.81 -1.15 -5.62
CA GLU A 90 -1.01 -1.85 -4.35
C GLU A 90 0.21 -2.68 -3.95
N THR A 91 0.80 -3.38 -4.92
CA THR A 91 2.04 -4.14 -4.71
C THR A 91 3.19 -3.22 -4.28
N LEU A 92 3.34 -2.08 -4.94
CA LEU A 92 4.35 -1.09 -4.60
C LEU A 92 4.12 -0.49 -3.21
N ARG A 93 2.87 -0.13 -2.89
CA ARG A 93 2.47 0.36 -1.57
C ARG A 93 2.87 -0.63 -0.48
N LEU A 94 2.58 -1.91 -0.68
CA LEU A 94 2.92 -2.97 0.25
C LEU A 94 4.44 -3.15 0.40
N SER A 95 5.18 -3.10 -0.71
CA SER A 95 6.64 -3.17 -0.70
C SER A 95 7.27 -2.01 0.09
N VAL A 96 6.83 -0.77 -0.17
CA VAL A 96 7.30 0.42 0.57
C VAL A 96 6.96 0.32 2.05
N TYR A 97 5.77 -0.18 2.37
CA TYR A 97 5.38 -0.45 3.75
C TYR A 97 6.33 -1.46 4.43
N HIS A 98 6.67 -2.56 3.76
CA HIS A 98 7.61 -3.56 4.28
C HIS A 98 9.03 -3.02 4.46
N GLN A 99 9.53 -2.24 3.50
CA GLN A 99 10.84 -1.58 3.62
C GLN A 99 10.89 -0.66 4.83
N ARG A 100 9.82 0.13 5.06
CA ARG A 100 9.70 0.99 6.23
C ARG A 100 9.70 0.19 7.54
N LEU A 101 9.01 -0.95 7.58
CA LEU A 101 9.04 -1.83 8.75
C LEU A 101 10.44 -2.39 9.01
N GLN A 102 11.14 -2.83 7.97
CA GLN A 102 12.51 -3.33 8.07
C GLN A 102 13.45 -2.25 8.61
N ALA A 103 13.43 -1.05 8.01
CA ALA A 103 14.23 0.08 8.48
C ALA A 103 13.91 0.46 9.94
N THR A 104 12.64 0.41 10.34
CA THR A 104 12.22 0.64 11.73
C THR A 104 12.81 -0.42 12.67
N SER A 105 12.80 -1.68 12.26
CA SER A 105 13.42 -2.77 13.02
C SER A 105 14.93 -2.60 13.15
N ASP A 106 15.61 -2.17 12.09
CA ASP A 106 17.06 -1.93 12.10
C ASP A 106 17.42 -0.79 13.06
N CYS A 107 16.65 0.31 13.04
CA CYS A 107 16.76 1.39 14.02
C CYS A 107 16.61 0.87 15.46
N MET A 108 15.64 -0.02 15.71
CA MET A 108 15.46 -0.63 17.03
C MET A 108 16.66 -1.50 17.45
N GLY A 109 17.25 -2.24 16.52
CA GLY A 109 18.50 -2.98 16.74
C GLY A 109 19.66 -2.05 17.13
N ALA A 110 19.86 -0.96 16.37
CA ALA A 110 20.90 0.02 16.67
C ALA A 110 20.69 0.72 18.03
N MET A 111 19.44 1.01 18.40
CA MET A 111 19.10 1.55 19.72
C MET A 111 19.42 0.57 20.86
N LEU A 112 19.15 -0.73 20.66
CA LEU A 112 19.51 -1.79 21.62
C LEU A 112 21.03 -1.85 21.85
N ASP A 113 21.80 -1.86 20.77
CA ASP A 113 23.26 -1.92 20.83
C ASP A 113 23.85 -0.66 21.47
N THR A 114 23.32 0.51 21.13
CA THR A 114 23.69 1.78 21.75
C THR A 114 23.41 1.75 23.25
N ALA A 115 22.20 1.33 23.66
CA ALA A 115 21.83 1.22 25.07
C ALA A 115 22.72 0.22 25.83
N ARG A 116 23.10 -0.89 25.19
CA ARG A 116 24.07 -1.84 25.74
C ARG A 116 25.42 -1.17 25.96
N ARG A 117 25.94 -0.45 24.96
CA ARG A 117 27.25 0.21 25.06
C ARG A 117 27.29 1.29 26.12
N VAL A 118 26.22 2.08 26.24
CA VAL A 118 26.07 3.08 27.33
C VAL A 118 26.17 2.40 28.70
N ARG A 119 25.52 1.25 28.91
CA ARG A 119 25.61 0.50 30.18
C ARG A 119 27.02 -0.01 30.46
N GLU A 120 27.72 -0.52 29.45
CA GLU A 120 29.10 -1.00 29.57
C GLU A 120 30.07 0.11 30.03
N PHE A 121 29.83 1.37 29.64
CA PHE A 121 30.71 2.52 29.94
C PHE A 121 30.22 3.40 31.09
N ALA A 122 29.08 3.08 31.69
CA ALA A 122 28.43 3.94 32.68
C ALA A 122 29.30 4.25 33.91
N ASN A 123 30.17 3.32 34.31
CA ASN A 123 31.10 3.55 35.44
C ASN A 123 32.27 4.46 35.08
N ALA A 124 32.77 4.38 33.84
CA ALA A 124 33.91 5.18 33.37
C ALA A 124 33.47 6.60 32.94
N TYR A 125 32.25 6.73 32.41
CA TYR A 125 31.69 7.97 31.91
C TYR A 125 30.23 8.15 32.40
N PRO A 126 30.05 8.56 33.67
CA PRO A 126 28.72 8.63 34.28
C PRO A 126 27.82 9.70 33.66
N ASP A 127 28.38 10.78 33.12
CA ASP A 127 27.59 11.85 32.50
C ASP A 127 26.93 11.39 31.19
N VAL A 128 27.63 10.58 30.39
CA VAL A 128 27.08 9.96 29.16
C VAL A 128 25.89 9.05 29.49
N ALA A 129 25.98 8.29 30.58
CA ALA A 129 24.87 7.46 31.03
C ALA A 129 23.67 8.29 31.54
N ARG A 130 23.92 9.46 32.14
CA ARG A 130 22.88 10.39 32.58
C ARG A 130 22.14 11.01 31.39
N GLU A 131 22.87 11.43 30.37
CA GLU A 131 22.30 11.99 29.13
C GLU A 131 21.50 10.95 28.34
N ALA A 132 21.99 9.71 28.27
CA ALA A 132 21.32 8.61 27.57
C ALA A 132 20.14 7.99 28.35
N LYS A 133 19.70 8.58 29.47
CA LYS A 133 18.62 8.05 30.31
C LYS A 133 17.33 7.80 29.54
N PHE A 134 16.95 8.69 28.61
CA PHE A 134 15.75 8.54 27.77
C PHE A 134 15.76 7.21 26.98
N LEU A 135 16.92 6.85 26.43
CA LEU A 135 17.11 5.62 25.68
C LEU A 135 17.08 4.41 26.61
N LEU A 136 17.76 4.48 27.75
CA LEU A 136 17.79 3.39 28.72
C LEU A 136 16.40 3.07 29.29
N ASP A 137 15.61 4.10 29.59
CA ASP A 137 14.24 3.99 30.09
C ASP A 137 13.30 3.43 29.02
N PHE A 138 13.38 3.94 27.79
CA PHE A 138 12.65 3.38 26.65
C PHE A 138 12.97 1.89 26.46
N MET A 139 14.25 1.51 26.48
CA MET A 139 14.68 0.13 26.32
C MET A 139 14.27 -0.79 27.47
N LYS A 140 14.02 -0.25 28.66
CA LYS A 140 13.48 -1.01 29.79
C LYS A 140 12.01 -1.39 29.58
N ALA A 141 11.22 -0.50 28.99
CA ALA A 141 9.82 -0.73 28.67
C ALA A 141 9.63 -1.70 27.48
N PHE A 142 10.55 -1.67 26.51
CA PHE A 142 10.48 -2.44 25.27
C PHE A 142 11.44 -3.63 25.21
N ARG A 143 11.78 -4.24 26.36
CA ARG A 143 12.65 -5.43 26.35
C ARG A 143 12.06 -6.51 25.45
N PRO A 144 12.78 -6.95 24.39
CA PRO A 144 12.33 -8.08 23.61
C PRO A 144 12.18 -9.28 24.55
N GLY A 145 11.04 -9.98 24.48
CA GLY A 145 10.90 -11.27 25.14
C GLY A 145 12.01 -12.24 24.67
N PRO A 146 12.27 -13.32 25.42
CA PRO A 146 13.31 -14.28 25.05
C PRO A 146 13.16 -14.69 23.58
N LYS A 147 14.25 -14.54 22.81
CA LYS A 147 14.30 -14.95 21.40
C LYS A 147 13.82 -16.40 21.34
N LYS A 148 12.66 -16.65 20.72
CA LYS A 148 12.25 -18.02 20.39
C LYS A 148 13.34 -18.58 19.48
N GLU A 149 14.02 -19.62 19.94
CA GLU A 149 14.93 -20.38 19.10
C GLU A 149 14.17 -20.78 17.83
N LYS A 150 14.74 -20.46 16.67
CA LYS A 150 14.23 -20.97 15.41
C LYS A 150 14.42 -22.48 15.47
N LYS A 151 13.32 -23.23 15.63
CA LYS A 151 13.33 -24.68 15.45
C LYS A 151 13.92 -24.95 14.06
N PRO A 152 14.83 -25.92 13.91
CA PRO A 152 15.32 -26.31 12.60
C PRO A 152 14.11 -26.66 11.73
N VAL A 153 14.13 -26.19 10.48
CA VAL A 153 13.16 -26.58 9.46
C VAL A 153 13.40 -28.06 9.21
N GLY A 154 12.66 -28.90 9.93
CA GLY A 154 12.62 -30.34 9.70
C GLY A 154 12.01 -30.57 8.32
N GLY A 155 12.80 -31.17 7.43
CA GLY A 155 12.31 -31.67 6.15
C GLY A 155 11.18 -32.67 6.39
N GLY A 156 10.03 -32.39 5.80
CA GLY A 156 8.94 -33.35 5.63
C GLY A 156 8.92 -33.74 4.15
N VAL A 157 9.23 -35.00 3.91
CA VAL A 157 9.03 -35.74 2.65
C VAL A 157 7.54 -35.85 2.35
#